data_AF-A0A0E3B079-F1
#
_entry.id   AF-A0A0E3B079-F1
#
_cell.length_a   1.000
_cell.length_b   1.000
_cell.length_c   1.000
_cell.angle_alpha   90.00
_cell.angle_beta   90.00
_cell.angle_gamma   90.00
#
_symmetry.space_group_name_H-M   'P 1'
#
loop_
_entity.id
_entity.type
_entity.pdbx_description
1 polymer ?
#
loop_
_entity_poly.entity_id
_entity_poly.type
_entity_poly.pdbx_seq_one_letter_code
_entity_poly.pdbx_strand_id
1 'polypeptide(L)'
;MKIFFSQPILNSPYEYPGRHWDLDEIGQPTGKIVEGRRRSELITPISHPQKLRKNAKQDYLEFSGLTGFDTETQKYDPFPIINMVWNFVDDWRKLKSPTQWLVTPETARLLEYWRSHQFQGVRPFFCQVEAVETLIWLTEVAPKLPKDSFGTGIWAHLKSANLEANPELMRVALKLATGTGKTTVIAMIIAWQTINAVRRPANSNFSRGFLIITPGLTIRDRLRVLKPNDPDSYYRHREIVPSDMLSDLERAKIVITNYHSFKLREKIDISRIGRLLLKGRGPELNTMETEGQMIQRVMPELIGFKNILVINDEAHHCYREKPETQDIENLKGEDKEEAKRNNEAARLWISGIEAVKRKLGVKMVYDLSATPFFLRGSGRYVFF
;
A
#
# COMPACT_ATOMS: atom_id res chain seq x y z
N MET A 1 -7.28 35.07 3.92
CA MET A 1 -6.26 34.45 4.80
C MET A 1 -6.75 34.10 6.21
N LYS A 2 -7.24 35.02 7.07
CA LYS A 2 -7.67 34.67 8.46
C LYS A 2 -8.71 33.53 8.54
N ILE A 3 -9.60 33.43 7.55
CA ILE A 3 -10.63 32.38 7.47
C ILE A 3 -10.01 30.99 7.21
N PHE A 4 -9.01 30.90 6.34
CA PHE A 4 -8.31 29.63 6.08
C PHE A 4 -7.65 29.09 7.35
N PHE A 5 -6.94 29.93 8.10
CA PHE A 5 -6.25 29.49 9.32
C PHE A 5 -7.18 29.13 10.47
N SER A 6 -8.41 29.68 10.48
CA SER A 6 -9.43 29.31 11.46
C SER A 6 -10.20 28.05 11.06
N GLN A 7 -10.37 27.80 9.75
CA GLN A 7 -11.06 26.63 9.24
C GLN A 7 -10.37 26.05 7.97
N PRO A 8 -9.23 25.37 8.13
CA PRO A 8 -8.48 24.85 6.98
C PRO A 8 -9.14 23.63 6.32
N ILE A 9 -10.00 22.92 7.06
CA ILE A 9 -10.71 21.73 6.59
C ILE A 9 -12.18 22.10 6.33
N LEU A 10 -12.62 21.95 5.09
CA LEU A 10 -13.97 22.34 4.64
C LEU A 10 -14.98 21.19 4.59
N ASN A 11 -14.52 19.94 4.65
CA ASN A 11 -15.33 18.75 4.44
C ASN A 11 -15.36 17.87 5.69
N SER A 12 -16.48 17.17 5.88
CA SER A 12 -16.57 16.06 6.83
C SER A 12 -15.63 14.92 6.40
N PRO A 13 -14.94 14.23 7.33
CA PRO A 13 -14.14 13.06 7.01
C PRO A 13 -14.98 11.84 6.58
N TYR A 14 -16.30 11.92 6.74
CA TYR A 14 -17.25 10.84 6.43
C TYR A 14 -18.01 11.04 5.12
N GLU A 15 -17.90 12.22 4.50
CA GLU A 15 -18.64 12.57 3.29
C GLU A 15 -17.70 12.76 2.11
N TYR A 16 -18.26 12.75 0.90
CA TYR A 16 -17.51 13.06 -0.30
C TYR A 16 -16.89 14.47 -0.19
N PRO A 17 -15.59 14.65 -0.51
CA PRO A 17 -14.92 15.94 -0.42
C PRO A 17 -15.40 16.86 -1.54
N GLY A 18 -16.52 17.55 -1.31
CA GLY A 18 -17.20 18.36 -2.30
C GLY A 18 -16.66 19.77 -2.46
N ARG A 19 -15.74 20.23 -1.62
CA ARG A 19 -15.17 21.59 -1.69
C ARG A 19 -13.70 21.63 -1.29
N HIS A 20 -12.95 22.60 -1.77
CA HIS A 20 -11.58 22.81 -1.31
C HIS A 20 -11.17 24.29 -1.36
N TRP A 21 -10.15 24.64 -0.58
CA TRP A 21 -9.50 25.95 -0.70
C TRP A 21 -8.68 26.00 -1.97
N ASP A 22 -8.87 27.07 -2.74
CA ASP A 22 -8.04 27.43 -3.88
C ASP A 22 -6.62 27.80 -3.41
N LEU A 23 -5.62 27.32 -4.15
CA LEU A 23 -4.21 27.55 -3.87
C LEU A 23 -3.58 28.28 -5.05
N ASP A 24 -2.69 29.23 -4.79
CA ASP A 24 -1.90 29.87 -5.84
C ASP A 24 -0.75 28.97 -6.32
N GLU A 25 0.03 29.46 -7.29
CA GLU A 25 1.15 28.73 -7.91
C GLU A 25 2.24 28.31 -6.92
N ILE A 26 2.32 28.97 -5.76
CA ILE A 26 3.28 28.66 -4.70
C ILE A 26 2.63 27.84 -3.57
N GLY A 27 1.42 27.33 -3.77
CA GLY A 27 0.70 26.46 -2.85
C GLY A 27 0.06 27.18 -1.65
N GLN A 28 -0.03 28.52 -1.67
CA GLN A 28 -0.63 29.31 -0.61
C GLN A 28 -2.14 29.49 -0.83
N PRO A 29 -2.95 29.44 0.24
CA PRO A 29 -4.41 29.55 0.12
C PRO A 29 -4.84 30.97 -0.28
N THR A 30 -5.50 31.09 -1.44
CA THR A 30 -6.00 32.37 -1.95
C THR A 30 -7.17 32.91 -1.12
N GLY A 31 -7.79 32.03 -0.32
CA GLY A 31 -8.98 32.32 0.48
C GLY A 31 -10.28 32.20 -0.31
N LYS A 32 -10.24 31.73 -1.56
CA LYS A 32 -11.42 31.34 -2.33
C LYS A 32 -11.74 29.87 -2.08
N ILE A 33 -13.03 29.54 -2.05
CA ILE A 33 -13.51 28.16 -1.97
C ILE A 33 -13.93 27.75 -3.38
N VAL A 34 -13.47 26.58 -3.81
CA VAL A 34 -13.81 25.96 -5.09
C VAL A 34 -14.72 24.76 -4.83
N GLU A 35 -15.79 24.67 -5.61
CA GLU A 35 -16.69 23.53 -5.60
C GLU A 35 -16.07 22.34 -6.37
N GLY A 36 -16.23 21.16 -5.80
CA GLY A 36 -15.64 19.91 -6.27
C GLY A 36 -14.43 19.44 -5.44
N ARG A 37 -14.09 18.17 -5.66
CA ARG A 37 -12.89 17.53 -5.11
C ARG A 37 -11.63 18.18 -5.67
N ARG A 38 -10.64 18.41 -4.82
CA ARG A 38 -9.30 18.81 -5.25
C ARG A 38 -8.64 17.70 -6.06
N ARG A 39 -8.13 18.02 -7.25
CA ARG A 39 -7.36 17.09 -8.09
C ARG A 39 -6.08 16.64 -7.38
N SER A 40 -5.63 15.43 -7.69
CA SER A 40 -4.32 14.96 -7.26
C SER A 40 -3.28 15.68 -8.07
N GLU A 41 -2.45 16.50 -7.42
CA GLU A 41 -1.36 17.27 -8.02
C GLU A 41 -0.22 17.39 -7.00
N LEU A 42 0.99 17.67 -7.46
CA LEU A 42 2.10 17.98 -6.57
C LEU A 42 2.00 19.45 -6.13
N ILE A 43 1.83 19.65 -4.82
CA ILE A 43 1.86 20.99 -4.23
C ILE A 43 3.10 21.04 -3.34
N THR A 44 4.09 21.85 -3.72
CA THR A 44 5.28 22.10 -2.89
C THR A 44 4.91 23.15 -1.84
N PRO A 45 4.77 22.81 -0.56
CA PRO A 45 4.44 23.79 0.46
C PRO A 45 5.74 24.53 0.84
N ILE A 46 6.00 25.67 0.19
CA ILE A 46 7.09 26.55 0.62
C ILE A 46 6.55 27.40 1.78
N SER A 47 6.89 27.02 3.01
CA SER A 47 6.64 27.87 4.18
C SER A 47 7.72 28.95 4.27
N HIS A 48 7.39 30.21 3.93
CA HIS A 48 8.26 31.33 4.27
C HIS A 48 8.02 31.78 5.72
N PRO A 49 9.09 32.05 6.51
CA PRO A 49 8.94 32.70 7.81
C PRO A 49 8.34 34.10 7.61
N GLN A 50 7.27 34.43 8.35
CA GLN A 50 6.45 35.64 8.18
C GLN A 50 7.16 36.99 8.43
N LYS A 51 8.48 37.04 8.65
CA LYS A 51 9.23 38.30 8.80
C LYS A 51 10.67 38.17 8.31
N LEU A 52 10.94 38.61 7.09
CA LEU A 52 12.30 38.94 6.67
C LEU A 52 12.41 40.45 6.42
N ARG A 53 13.24 41.09 7.24
CA ARG A 53 13.68 42.48 7.07
C ARG A 53 14.34 42.60 5.70
N LYS A 54 14.03 43.69 4.98
CA LYS A 54 14.70 44.10 3.75
C LYS A 54 16.21 44.15 4.01
N ASN A 55 16.99 43.46 3.19
CA ASN A 55 18.45 43.37 3.16
C ASN A 55 19.08 42.15 3.86
N ALA A 56 18.87 40.97 3.27
CA ALA A 56 19.89 39.94 3.15
C ALA A 56 19.57 39.10 1.90
N LYS A 57 20.27 39.36 0.78
CA LYS A 57 20.43 38.39 -0.30
C LYS A 57 21.39 37.33 0.22
N GLN A 58 20.86 36.38 0.98
CA GLN A 58 21.53 35.12 1.23
C GLN A 58 20.81 34.12 0.34
N ASP A 59 21.56 33.51 -0.58
CA ASP A 59 21.08 32.44 -1.46
C ASP A 59 20.25 31.47 -0.64
N TYR A 60 18.95 31.44 -0.95
CA TYR A 60 18.09 30.36 -0.53
C TYR A 60 18.68 29.11 -1.19
N LEU A 61 19.43 28.34 -0.41
CA LEU A 61 19.78 26.97 -0.75
C LEU A 61 18.50 26.28 -1.21
N GLU A 62 18.42 26.05 -2.51
CA GLU A 62 17.30 25.40 -3.16
C GLU A 62 17.01 24.10 -2.42
N PHE A 63 15.83 24.05 -1.81
CA PHE A 63 15.24 22.83 -1.27
C PHE A 63 14.71 21.93 -2.42
N SER A 64 15.25 22.09 -3.63
CA SER A 64 14.99 21.30 -4.85
C SER A 64 15.42 19.84 -4.68
N GLY A 65 16.34 19.56 -3.75
CA GLY A 65 16.80 18.21 -3.43
C GLY A 65 15.84 17.33 -2.61
N LEU A 66 14.62 17.81 -2.30
CA LEU A 66 13.55 17.04 -1.63
C LEU A 66 12.30 16.86 -2.49
N THR A 67 12.22 17.57 -3.61
CA THR A 67 11.12 17.45 -4.56
C THR A 67 11.41 16.49 -5.70
N GLY A 68 12.66 16.08 -5.97
CA GLY A 68 12.95 14.95 -6.86
C GLY A 68 12.40 15.04 -8.30
N PHE A 69 11.92 16.21 -8.72
CA PHE A 69 11.40 16.47 -10.06
C PHE A 69 12.38 17.30 -10.92
N ASP A 70 13.48 17.79 -10.35
CA ASP A 70 14.43 18.68 -11.01
C ASP A 70 15.69 17.99 -11.59
N THR A 71 15.60 16.70 -11.90
CA THR A 71 16.57 16.07 -12.80
C THR A 71 15.85 15.72 -14.09
N GLU A 72 16.32 16.25 -15.22
CA GLU A 72 15.83 16.05 -16.60
C GLU A 72 15.63 14.56 -17.00
N THR A 73 16.02 13.62 -16.14
CA THR A 73 16.05 12.17 -16.34
C THR A 73 14.86 11.39 -15.77
N GLN A 74 13.88 11.97 -15.05
CA GLN A 74 12.72 11.21 -14.53
C GLN A 74 11.36 11.92 -14.66
N LYS A 75 10.81 11.92 -15.88
CA LYS A 75 9.42 12.33 -16.18
C LYS A 75 8.41 11.19 -15.97
N TYR A 76 8.12 10.83 -14.71
CA TYR A 76 6.91 10.05 -14.44
C TYR A 76 5.94 10.92 -13.63
N ASP A 77 4.94 11.47 -14.30
CA ASP A 77 3.81 12.13 -13.65
C ASP A 77 2.67 11.11 -13.45
N PRO A 78 2.43 10.64 -12.22
CA PRO A 78 1.37 9.69 -11.92
C PRO A 78 -0.03 10.33 -11.85
N PHE A 79 -0.12 11.65 -11.77
CA PHE A 79 -1.36 12.35 -11.46
C PHE A 79 -2.46 12.18 -12.52
N PRO A 80 -2.19 12.15 -13.83
CA PRO A 80 -3.22 11.96 -14.84
C PRO A 80 -3.99 10.65 -14.68
N ILE A 81 -3.30 9.52 -14.46
CA ILE A 81 -3.96 8.23 -14.28
C ILE A 81 -4.71 8.15 -12.95
N ILE A 82 -4.18 8.74 -11.87
CA ILE A 82 -4.87 8.80 -10.57
C ILE A 82 -6.20 9.56 -10.69
N ASN A 83 -6.16 10.76 -11.26
CA ASN A 83 -7.35 11.58 -11.46
C ASN A 83 -8.36 10.88 -12.37
N MET A 84 -7.89 10.16 -13.40
CA MET A 84 -8.74 9.36 -14.27
C MET A 84 -9.45 8.23 -13.50
N VAL A 85 -8.71 7.46 -12.68
CA VAL A 85 -9.31 6.40 -11.84
C VAL A 85 -10.35 6.99 -10.88
N TRP A 86 -10.06 8.12 -10.23
CA TRP A 86 -11.02 8.79 -9.36
C TRP A 86 -12.32 9.16 -10.07
N ASN A 87 -12.24 9.72 -11.28
CA ASN A 87 -13.44 10.05 -12.07
C ASN A 87 -14.27 8.79 -12.36
N PHE A 88 -13.64 7.67 -12.74
CA PHE A 88 -14.35 6.42 -12.99
C PHE A 88 -15.02 5.83 -11.75
N VAL A 89 -14.32 5.86 -10.60
CA VAL A 89 -14.89 5.40 -9.34
C VAL A 89 -16.03 6.31 -8.90
N ASP A 90 -15.91 7.63 -9.09
CA ASP A 90 -16.96 8.60 -8.79
C ASP A 90 -18.21 8.39 -9.66
N ASP A 91 -18.04 8.14 -10.96
CA ASP A 91 -19.15 7.85 -11.87
C ASP A 91 -19.79 6.49 -11.57
N TRP A 92 -18.98 5.47 -11.26
CA TRP A 92 -19.48 4.17 -10.81
C TRP A 92 -20.27 4.27 -9.51
N ARG A 93 -19.83 5.11 -8.56
CA ARG A 93 -20.52 5.33 -7.28
C ARG A 93 -21.90 5.98 -7.45
N LYS A 94 -22.11 6.79 -8.50
CA LYS A 94 -23.41 7.43 -8.81
C LYS A 94 -24.48 6.45 -9.30
N LEU A 95 -24.11 5.23 -9.69
CA LEU A 95 -25.05 4.21 -10.14
C LEU A 95 -25.98 3.80 -8.99
N LYS A 96 -27.29 3.98 -9.17
CA LYS A 96 -28.30 3.77 -8.11
C LYS A 96 -28.61 2.30 -7.85
N SER A 97 -28.50 1.45 -8.86
CA SER A 97 -28.86 0.04 -8.74
C SER A 97 -27.62 -0.85 -8.53
N PRO A 98 -27.61 -1.72 -7.51
CA PRO A 98 -26.54 -2.70 -7.31
C PRO A 98 -26.29 -3.61 -8.52
N THR A 99 -27.33 -3.88 -9.31
CA THR A 99 -27.23 -4.69 -10.53
C THR A 99 -26.34 -4.06 -11.60
N GLN A 100 -26.17 -2.74 -11.56
CA GLN A 100 -25.32 -1.99 -12.51
C GLN A 100 -23.87 -1.88 -12.04
N TRP A 101 -23.57 -2.25 -10.80
CA TRP A 101 -22.23 -2.09 -10.24
C TRP A 101 -21.21 -3.07 -10.81
N LEU A 102 -21.65 -4.11 -11.53
CA LEU A 102 -20.79 -5.15 -12.11
C LEU A 102 -19.88 -5.85 -11.09
N VAL A 103 -20.30 -5.93 -9.83
CA VAL A 103 -19.61 -6.65 -8.76
C VAL A 103 -20.36 -7.93 -8.38
N THR A 104 -19.77 -8.81 -7.57
CA THR A 104 -20.51 -9.92 -6.97
C THR A 104 -21.62 -9.42 -6.03
N PRO A 105 -22.69 -10.19 -5.80
CA PRO A 105 -23.71 -9.91 -4.79
C PRO A 105 -23.14 -9.69 -3.38
N GLU A 106 -22.09 -10.43 -3.00
CA GLU A 106 -21.43 -10.27 -1.71
C GLU A 106 -20.72 -8.91 -1.61
N THR A 107 -20.01 -8.51 -2.67
CA THR A 107 -19.40 -7.18 -2.75
C THR A 107 -20.45 -6.08 -2.79
N ALA A 108 -21.55 -6.25 -3.53
CA ALA A 108 -22.64 -5.27 -3.55
C ALA A 108 -23.22 -5.07 -2.14
N ARG A 109 -23.46 -6.14 -1.40
CA ARG A 109 -23.96 -6.06 -0.04
C ARG A 109 -22.97 -5.38 0.92
N LEU A 110 -21.67 -5.62 0.78
CA LEU A 110 -20.64 -4.90 1.55
C LEU A 110 -20.61 -3.41 1.22
N LEU A 111 -20.71 -3.05 -0.06
CA LEU A 111 -20.75 -1.65 -0.51
C LEU A 111 -21.98 -0.92 0.03
N GLU A 112 -23.16 -1.53 -0.05
CA GLU A 112 -24.39 -0.97 0.54
C GLU A 112 -24.22 -0.73 2.04
N TYR A 113 -23.66 -1.72 2.74
CA TYR A 113 -23.40 -1.66 4.16
C TYR A 113 -22.44 -0.51 4.50
N TRP A 114 -21.28 -0.40 3.84
CA TRP A 114 -20.32 0.68 4.11
C TRP A 114 -20.83 2.07 3.74
N ARG A 115 -21.69 2.18 2.71
CA ARG A 115 -22.21 3.47 2.23
C ARG A 115 -23.39 4.00 3.06
N SER A 116 -24.22 3.11 3.59
CA SER A 116 -25.56 3.50 4.09
C SER A 116 -25.90 3.00 5.49
N HIS A 117 -25.11 2.08 6.05
CA HIS A 117 -25.40 1.52 7.37
C HIS A 117 -25.32 2.58 8.47
N GLN A 118 -26.24 2.48 9.43
CA GLN A 118 -26.26 3.32 10.63
C GLN A 118 -25.42 2.66 11.71
N PHE A 119 -24.11 2.89 11.63
CA PHE A 119 -23.12 2.39 12.60
C PHE A 119 -23.44 2.93 14.00
N GLN A 120 -23.40 2.04 14.99
CA GLN A 120 -23.57 2.42 16.40
C GLN A 120 -22.28 3.02 16.97
N GLY A 121 -21.13 2.58 16.44
CA GLY A 121 -19.80 3.03 16.86
C GLY A 121 -19.04 3.82 15.79
N VAL A 122 -17.75 3.53 15.69
CA VAL A 122 -16.85 4.17 14.72
C VAL A 122 -17.20 3.70 13.32
N ARG A 123 -17.82 4.57 12.52
CA ARG A 123 -18.05 4.32 11.10
C ARG A 123 -16.79 4.57 10.25
N PRO A 124 -16.63 3.89 9.10
CA PRO A 124 -15.53 4.15 8.18
C PRO A 124 -15.50 5.60 7.68
N PHE A 125 -14.31 6.17 7.54
CA PHE A 125 -14.12 7.44 6.85
C PHE A 125 -14.35 7.28 5.34
N PHE A 126 -14.75 8.35 4.66
CA PHE A 126 -14.95 8.32 3.21
C PHE A 126 -13.69 7.85 2.48
N CYS A 127 -12.50 8.32 2.88
CA CYS A 127 -11.24 7.91 2.26
C CYS A 127 -10.91 6.42 2.45
N GLN A 128 -11.35 5.81 3.56
CA GLN A 128 -11.18 4.37 3.79
C GLN A 128 -12.09 3.57 2.85
N VAL A 129 -13.35 3.99 2.72
CA VAL A 129 -14.33 3.40 1.79
C VAL A 129 -13.84 3.55 0.35
N GLU A 130 -13.44 4.75 -0.06
CA GLU A 130 -12.93 5.03 -1.40
C GLU A 130 -11.71 4.19 -1.76
N ALA A 131 -10.78 3.98 -0.83
CA ALA A 131 -9.61 3.15 -1.06
C ALA A 131 -9.99 1.70 -1.41
N VAL A 132 -10.95 1.12 -0.68
CA VAL A 132 -11.44 -0.25 -0.91
C VAL A 132 -12.29 -0.31 -2.18
N GLU A 133 -13.14 0.70 -2.41
CA GLU A 133 -13.92 0.86 -3.63
C GLU A 133 -13.04 0.92 -4.89
N THR A 134 -11.90 1.60 -4.82
CA THR A 134 -10.94 1.67 -5.92
C THR A 134 -10.37 0.29 -6.23
N LEU A 135 -10.00 -0.48 -5.21
CA LEU A 135 -9.53 -1.86 -5.40
C LEU A 135 -10.62 -2.79 -5.94
N ILE A 136 -11.86 -2.65 -5.45
CA ILE A 136 -13.03 -3.37 -5.97
C ILE A 136 -13.25 -3.04 -7.43
N TRP A 137 -13.24 -1.75 -7.79
CA TRP A 137 -13.44 -1.31 -9.16
C TRP A 137 -12.37 -1.88 -10.09
N LEU A 138 -11.09 -1.80 -9.69
CA LEU A 138 -9.98 -2.38 -10.46
C LEU A 138 -10.13 -3.90 -10.61
N THR A 139 -10.57 -4.61 -9.58
CA THR A 139 -10.56 -6.09 -9.55
C THR A 139 -11.79 -6.72 -10.17
N GLU A 140 -12.97 -6.12 -9.96
CA GLU A 140 -14.25 -6.71 -10.36
C GLU A 140 -14.91 -6.00 -11.54
N VAL A 141 -14.75 -4.68 -11.65
CA VAL A 141 -15.49 -3.85 -12.61
C VAL A 141 -14.67 -3.67 -13.88
N ALA A 142 -13.46 -3.12 -13.77
CA ALA A 142 -12.60 -2.80 -14.91
C ALA A 142 -12.39 -3.98 -15.89
N PRO A 143 -12.19 -5.24 -15.43
CA PRO A 143 -12.02 -6.38 -16.34
C PRO A 143 -13.28 -6.80 -17.11
N LYS A 144 -14.47 -6.36 -16.66
CA LYS A 144 -15.77 -6.67 -17.28
C LYS A 144 -16.23 -5.59 -18.25
N LEU A 145 -15.54 -4.45 -18.29
CA LEU A 145 -15.80 -3.39 -19.27
C LEU A 145 -15.34 -3.84 -20.67
N PRO A 146 -15.85 -3.22 -21.75
CA PRO A 146 -15.43 -3.54 -23.11
C PRO A 146 -13.91 -3.51 -23.31
N LYS A 147 -13.37 -4.35 -24.21
CA LYS A 147 -11.92 -4.54 -24.39
C LYS A 147 -11.15 -3.28 -24.76
N ASP A 148 -11.81 -2.31 -25.40
CA ASP A 148 -11.25 -1.00 -25.80
C ASP A 148 -11.71 0.13 -24.87
N SER A 149 -12.20 -0.21 -23.67
CA SER A 149 -12.56 0.79 -22.67
C SER A 149 -11.35 1.28 -21.88
N PHE A 150 -11.50 2.42 -21.23
CA PHE A 150 -10.47 2.94 -20.32
C PHE A 150 -10.07 1.97 -19.20
N GLY A 151 -10.96 1.06 -18.78
CA GLY A 151 -10.67 0.07 -17.75
C GLY A 151 -9.58 -0.93 -18.15
N THR A 152 -9.56 -1.37 -19.42
CA THR A 152 -8.47 -2.23 -19.92
C THR A 152 -7.18 -1.46 -20.11
N GLY A 153 -7.27 -0.19 -20.52
CA GLY A 153 -6.13 0.74 -20.58
C GLY A 153 -5.43 0.93 -19.23
N ILE A 154 -6.20 1.11 -18.14
CA ILE A 154 -5.65 1.21 -16.78
C ILE A 154 -4.92 -0.07 -16.39
N TRP A 155 -5.48 -1.26 -16.67
CA TRP A 155 -4.81 -2.53 -16.38
C TRP A 155 -3.55 -2.74 -17.22
N ALA A 156 -3.56 -2.33 -18.49
CA ALA A 156 -2.37 -2.38 -19.34
C ALA A 156 -1.25 -1.49 -18.79
N HIS A 157 -1.60 -0.26 -18.38
CA HIS A 157 -0.67 0.67 -17.73
C HIS A 157 -0.09 0.09 -16.44
N LEU A 158 -0.94 -0.41 -15.54
CA LEU A 158 -0.50 -1.01 -14.28
C LEU A 158 0.41 -2.22 -14.50
N LYS A 159 0.12 -3.08 -15.48
CA LYS A 159 0.97 -4.23 -15.82
C LYS A 159 2.32 -3.79 -16.38
N SER A 160 2.33 -2.79 -17.25
CA SER A 160 3.56 -2.24 -17.83
C SER A 160 4.47 -1.65 -16.75
N ALA A 161 3.90 -0.81 -15.88
CA ALA A 161 4.63 -0.21 -14.76
C ALA A 161 5.17 -1.28 -13.79
N ASN A 162 4.37 -2.29 -13.46
CA ASN A 162 4.82 -3.39 -12.61
C ASN A 162 5.90 -4.25 -13.28
N LEU A 163 5.82 -4.52 -14.58
CA LEU A 163 6.85 -5.29 -15.28
C LEU A 163 8.21 -4.58 -15.21
N GLU A 164 8.21 -3.24 -15.33
CA GLU A 164 9.41 -2.44 -15.27
C GLU A 164 10.00 -2.34 -13.85
N ALA A 165 9.15 -2.08 -12.85
CA ALA A 165 9.61 -1.81 -11.48
C ALA A 165 9.70 -3.07 -10.60
N ASN A 166 8.83 -4.06 -10.83
CA ASN A 166 8.62 -5.23 -9.98
C ASN A 166 8.30 -6.47 -10.85
N PRO A 167 9.20 -6.95 -11.72
CA PRO A 167 8.87 -7.93 -12.77
C PRO A 167 8.24 -9.23 -12.26
N GLU A 168 8.55 -9.63 -11.02
CA GLU A 168 7.97 -10.81 -10.39
C GLU A 168 6.62 -10.54 -9.71
N LEU A 169 6.20 -9.31 -9.44
CA LEU A 169 5.05 -9.01 -8.58
C LEU A 169 4.06 -8.07 -9.27
N MET A 170 2.76 -8.37 -9.14
CA MET A 170 1.72 -7.41 -9.46
C MET A 170 1.36 -6.64 -8.20
N ARG A 171 1.61 -5.33 -8.19
CA ARG A 171 1.45 -4.46 -7.04
C ARG A 171 0.48 -3.32 -7.37
N VAL A 172 -0.32 -2.93 -6.39
CA VAL A 172 -1.18 -1.75 -6.43
C VAL A 172 -0.98 -0.97 -5.15
N ALA A 173 -0.67 0.32 -5.29
CA ALA A 173 -0.43 1.22 -4.18
C ALA A 173 -1.68 2.03 -3.81
N LEU A 174 -1.91 2.16 -2.50
CA LEU A 174 -2.90 3.04 -1.91
C LEU A 174 -2.20 4.06 -1.01
N LYS A 175 -2.22 5.34 -1.42
CA LYS A 175 -1.73 6.45 -0.59
C LYS A 175 -2.77 6.81 0.46
N LEU A 176 -2.44 6.62 1.73
CA LEU A 176 -3.33 6.82 2.87
C LEU A 176 -2.62 7.66 3.93
N ALA A 177 -3.06 8.90 4.14
CA ALA A 177 -2.41 9.81 5.09
C ALA A 177 -2.31 9.22 6.52
N THR A 178 -1.31 9.64 7.28
CA THR A 178 -1.11 9.17 8.66
C THR A 178 -2.35 9.47 9.50
N GLY A 179 -2.78 8.52 10.32
CA GLY A 179 -3.99 8.68 11.14
C GLY A 179 -5.32 8.44 10.40
N THR A 180 -5.33 8.26 9.07
CA THR A 180 -6.56 7.95 8.31
C THR A 180 -7.13 6.55 8.58
N GLY A 181 -6.42 5.71 9.34
CA GLY A 181 -6.87 4.36 9.69
C GLY A 181 -6.56 3.29 8.65
N LYS A 182 -5.28 3.17 8.22
CA LYS A 182 -4.78 2.11 7.32
C LYS A 182 -5.26 0.72 7.76
N THR A 183 -5.20 0.42 9.06
CA THR A 183 -5.67 -0.86 9.60
C THR A 183 -7.16 -1.12 9.32
N THR A 184 -8.02 -0.10 9.30
CA THR A 184 -9.43 -0.26 8.88
C THR A 184 -9.52 -0.68 7.42
N VAL A 185 -8.74 -0.04 6.54
CA VAL A 185 -8.69 -0.39 5.10
C VAL A 185 -8.23 -1.84 4.92
N ILE A 186 -7.20 -2.27 5.66
CA ILE A 186 -6.73 -3.66 5.64
C ILE A 186 -7.84 -4.62 6.07
N ALA A 187 -8.56 -4.30 7.15
CA ALA A 187 -9.70 -5.11 7.60
C ALA A 187 -10.78 -5.21 6.51
N MET A 188 -11.17 -4.09 5.91
CA MET A 188 -12.17 -4.06 4.84
C MET A 188 -11.74 -4.86 3.60
N ILE A 189 -10.47 -4.80 3.21
CA ILE A 189 -9.91 -5.62 2.12
C ILE A 189 -10.02 -7.11 2.46
N ILE A 190 -9.59 -7.52 3.66
CA ILE A 190 -9.66 -8.91 4.11
C ILE A 190 -11.10 -9.39 4.15
N ALA A 191 -12.04 -8.56 4.62
CA ALA A 191 -13.46 -8.88 4.63
C ALA A 191 -14.01 -9.12 3.22
N TRP A 192 -13.79 -8.17 2.31
CA TRP A 192 -14.20 -8.27 0.91
C TRP A 192 -13.64 -9.53 0.23
N GLN A 193 -12.35 -9.79 0.39
CA GLN A 193 -11.68 -10.93 -0.21
C GLN A 193 -12.18 -12.26 0.39
N THR A 194 -12.26 -12.35 1.72
CA THR A 194 -12.63 -13.60 2.40
C THR A 194 -14.08 -13.98 2.12
N ILE A 195 -15.02 -13.04 2.28
CA ILE A 195 -16.45 -13.33 2.11
C ILE A 195 -16.72 -13.83 0.70
N ASN A 196 -16.14 -13.16 -0.32
CA ASN A 196 -16.25 -13.60 -1.69
C ASN A 196 -15.61 -14.97 -1.94
N ALA A 197 -14.40 -15.22 -1.40
CA ALA A 197 -13.72 -16.50 -1.57
C ALA A 197 -14.48 -17.67 -0.93
N VAL A 198 -15.16 -17.43 0.21
CA VAL A 198 -15.94 -18.44 0.94
C VAL A 198 -17.26 -18.71 0.25
N ARG A 199 -18.00 -17.67 -0.13
CA ARG A 199 -19.34 -17.81 -0.73
C ARG A 199 -19.30 -18.15 -2.22
N ARG A 200 -18.17 -17.89 -2.89
CA ARG A 200 -17.95 -18.23 -4.32
C ARG A 200 -16.64 -18.98 -4.53
N PRO A 201 -16.52 -20.23 -4.05
CA PRO A 201 -15.28 -20.99 -4.13
C PRO A 201 -14.81 -21.31 -5.56
N ALA A 202 -15.73 -21.33 -6.53
CA ALA A 202 -15.40 -21.49 -7.95
C ALA A 202 -14.68 -20.27 -8.55
N ASN A 203 -14.78 -19.11 -7.90
CA ASN A 203 -14.14 -17.89 -8.37
C ASN A 203 -12.75 -17.75 -7.75
N SER A 204 -11.72 -18.06 -8.52
CA SER A 204 -10.31 -17.90 -8.13
C SER A 204 -9.89 -16.43 -8.01
N ASN A 205 -10.79 -15.48 -8.26
CA ASN A 205 -10.47 -14.07 -8.14
C ASN A 205 -10.36 -13.55 -6.71
N PHE A 206 -10.73 -14.34 -5.72
CA PHE A 206 -10.70 -13.92 -4.32
C PHE A 206 -9.77 -14.79 -3.50
N SER A 207 -9.25 -14.22 -2.42
CA SER A 207 -8.35 -14.91 -1.51
C SER A 207 -8.92 -15.02 -0.10
N ARG A 208 -8.54 -16.10 0.57
CA ARG A 208 -8.72 -16.30 2.01
C ARG A 208 -7.38 -16.49 2.73
N GLY A 209 -6.26 -16.27 2.04
CA GLY A 209 -4.91 -16.37 2.57
C GLY A 209 -4.19 -15.03 2.45
N PHE A 210 -3.83 -14.44 3.58
CA PHE A 210 -3.29 -13.09 3.68
C PHE A 210 -1.94 -13.10 4.37
N LEU A 211 -0.96 -12.45 3.77
CA LEU A 211 0.33 -12.15 4.38
C LEU A 211 0.45 -10.64 4.58
N ILE A 212 0.41 -10.20 5.84
CA ILE A 212 0.57 -8.80 6.22
C ILE A 212 1.99 -8.60 6.69
N ILE A 213 2.71 -7.67 6.08
CA ILE A 213 4.12 -7.41 6.38
C ILE A 213 4.28 -6.01 6.96
N THR A 214 5.05 -5.90 8.03
CA THR A 214 5.25 -4.65 8.78
C THR A 214 6.75 -4.31 8.92
N PRO A 215 7.11 -3.02 9.11
CA PRO A 215 8.49 -2.60 9.28
C PRO A 215 9.04 -2.88 10.70
N GLY A 216 8.16 -2.95 11.71
CA GLY A 216 8.56 -3.17 13.10
C GLY A 216 7.65 -4.11 13.88
N LEU A 217 8.16 -4.65 15.00
CA LEU A 217 7.44 -5.59 15.87
C LEU A 217 6.27 -4.91 16.60
N THR A 218 6.43 -3.68 17.06
CA THR A 218 5.34 -2.92 17.70
C THR A 218 4.14 -2.77 16.77
N ILE A 219 4.40 -2.51 15.49
CA ILE A 219 3.36 -2.42 14.45
C ILE A 219 2.74 -3.79 14.17
N ARG A 220 3.55 -4.84 14.13
CA ARG A 220 3.05 -6.21 13.97
C ARG A 220 2.05 -6.57 15.08
N ASP A 221 2.42 -6.29 16.33
CA ASP A 221 1.64 -6.74 17.49
C ASP A 221 0.32 -5.96 17.62
N ARG A 222 0.27 -4.66 17.28
CA ARG A 222 -0.99 -3.89 17.24
C ARG A 222 -1.95 -4.37 16.15
N LEU A 223 -1.44 -4.99 15.07
CA LEU A 223 -2.28 -5.46 13.97
C LEU A 223 -3.02 -6.77 14.29
N ARG A 224 -2.87 -7.34 15.50
CA ARG A 224 -3.65 -8.50 15.97
C ARG A 224 -5.16 -8.31 15.84
N VAL A 225 -5.64 -7.06 15.91
CA VAL A 225 -7.04 -6.67 15.70
C VAL A 225 -7.60 -7.05 14.31
N LEU A 226 -6.74 -7.40 13.36
CA LEU A 226 -7.11 -7.93 12.04
C LEU A 226 -7.43 -9.43 12.08
N LYS A 227 -7.18 -10.13 13.18
CA LYS A 227 -7.57 -11.53 13.33
C LYS A 227 -9.06 -11.59 13.69
N PRO A 228 -9.89 -12.37 12.96
CA PRO A 228 -11.32 -12.49 13.23
C PRO A 228 -11.65 -13.01 14.64
N ASN A 229 -10.81 -13.90 15.16
CA ASN A 229 -10.98 -14.53 16.46
C ASN A 229 -10.38 -13.71 17.63
N ASP A 230 -9.75 -12.57 17.35
CA ASP A 230 -9.22 -11.71 18.40
C ASP A 230 -10.38 -11.04 19.14
N PRO A 231 -10.36 -10.96 20.49
CA PRO A 231 -11.40 -10.29 21.24
C PRO A 231 -11.59 -8.85 20.78
N ASP A 232 -10.51 -8.13 20.47
CA ASP A 232 -10.52 -6.72 20.04
C ASP A 232 -10.67 -6.58 18.51
N SER A 233 -11.18 -7.61 17.84
CA SER A 233 -11.22 -7.65 16.38
C SER A 233 -12.01 -6.48 15.79
N TYR A 234 -11.43 -5.81 14.79
CA TYR A 234 -12.06 -4.68 14.11
C TYR A 234 -13.37 -5.08 13.43
N TYR A 235 -13.51 -6.33 12.98
CA TYR A 235 -14.72 -6.76 12.28
C TYR A 235 -15.97 -6.64 13.17
N ARG A 236 -15.83 -6.96 14.46
CA ARG A 236 -16.90 -6.86 15.45
C ARG A 236 -16.97 -5.45 16.05
N HIS A 237 -15.85 -4.92 16.53
CA HIS A 237 -15.82 -3.65 17.27
C HIS A 237 -16.11 -2.42 16.42
N ARG A 238 -15.81 -2.47 15.12
CA ARG A 238 -16.07 -1.37 14.18
C ARG A 238 -17.15 -1.72 13.16
N GLU A 239 -17.88 -2.81 13.40
CA GLU A 239 -19.00 -3.24 12.56
C GLU A 239 -18.59 -3.23 11.07
N ILE A 240 -17.44 -3.83 10.72
CA ILE A 240 -16.90 -3.73 9.35
C ILE A 240 -17.70 -4.57 8.35
N VAL A 241 -18.40 -5.60 8.83
CA VAL A 241 -19.22 -6.49 8.02
C VAL A 241 -20.59 -6.72 8.67
N PRO A 242 -21.63 -7.03 7.88
CA PRO A 242 -22.90 -7.49 8.43
C PRO A 242 -22.72 -8.68 9.38
N SER A 243 -23.56 -8.76 10.42
CA SER A 243 -23.42 -9.75 11.48
C SER A 243 -23.48 -11.21 11.00
N ASP A 244 -24.29 -11.50 9.98
CA ASP A 244 -24.41 -12.83 9.35
C ASP A 244 -23.21 -13.20 8.45
N MET A 245 -22.33 -12.25 8.14
CA MET A 245 -21.10 -12.50 7.39
C MET A 245 -19.87 -12.67 8.29
N LEU A 246 -19.99 -12.42 9.60
CA LEU A 246 -18.86 -12.51 10.53
C LEU A 246 -18.26 -13.91 10.58
N SER A 247 -19.08 -14.96 10.57
CA SER A 247 -18.62 -16.34 10.58
C SER A 247 -17.82 -16.73 9.33
N ASP A 248 -18.06 -16.06 8.20
CA ASP A 248 -17.28 -16.31 6.98
C ASP A 248 -15.82 -15.91 7.16
N LEU A 249 -15.56 -14.88 7.99
CA LEU A 249 -14.21 -14.38 8.25
C LEU A 249 -13.36 -15.39 9.00
N GLU A 250 -13.94 -16.31 9.78
CA GLU A 250 -13.21 -17.37 10.47
C GLU A 250 -12.46 -18.31 9.50
N ARG A 251 -12.84 -18.31 8.22
CA ARG A 251 -12.16 -19.07 7.16
C ARG A 251 -10.90 -18.39 6.64
N ALA A 252 -10.65 -17.12 6.99
CA ALA A 252 -9.43 -16.41 6.63
C ALA A 252 -8.22 -16.97 7.38
N LYS A 253 -7.10 -17.13 6.66
CA LYS A 253 -5.78 -17.33 7.24
C LYS A 253 -4.97 -16.07 7.04
N ILE A 254 -4.60 -15.44 8.15
CA ILE A 254 -3.95 -14.14 8.16
C ILE A 254 -2.64 -14.31 8.90
N VAL A 255 -1.50 -14.18 8.23
CA VAL A 255 -0.19 -14.17 8.89
C VAL A 255 0.30 -12.73 8.93
N ILE A 256 0.62 -12.24 10.12
CA ILE A 256 1.17 -10.89 10.33
C ILE A 256 2.64 -11.07 10.73
N THR A 257 3.55 -10.57 9.93
CA THR A 257 4.99 -10.75 10.15
C THR A 257 5.76 -9.45 9.96
N ASN A 258 6.92 -9.37 10.60
CA ASN A 258 7.90 -8.34 10.30
C ASN A 258 8.82 -8.79 9.16
N TYR A 259 9.24 -7.87 8.29
CA TYR A 259 10.09 -8.18 7.13
C TYR A 259 11.41 -8.87 7.50
N HIS A 260 12.01 -8.57 8.67
CA HIS A 260 13.25 -9.24 9.11
C HIS A 260 13.08 -10.75 9.27
N SER A 261 11.85 -11.24 9.45
CA SER A 261 11.57 -12.67 9.59
C SER A 261 11.91 -13.46 8.33
N PHE A 262 11.96 -12.79 7.16
CA PHE A 262 12.37 -13.38 5.88
C PHE A 262 13.87 -13.67 5.78
N LYS A 263 14.69 -13.15 6.71
CA LYS A 263 16.12 -13.47 6.75
C LYS A 263 16.31 -14.97 6.94
N LEU A 264 16.97 -15.61 5.98
CA LEU A 264 17.34 -17.02 6.05
C LEU A 264 18.29 -17.22 7.23
N ARG A 265 18.02 -18.24 8.05
CA ARG A 265 18.81 -18.56 9.24
C ARG A 265 19.79 -19.69 8.95
N GLU A 266 20.88 -19.76 9.72
CA GLU A 266 21.70 -20.97 9.74
C GLU A 266 20.95 -22.09 10.46
N LYS A 267 20.94 -23.29 9.87
CA LYS A 267 20.28 -24.49 10.39
C LYS A 267 21.02 -25.09 11.58
N ILE A 268 22.33 -24.93 11.59
CA ILE A 268 23.25 -25.53 12.56
C ILE A 268 24.27 -24.46 12.90
N ASP A 269 24.40 -24.16 14.18
CA ASP A 269 25.44 -23.27 14.68
C ASP A 269 26.74 -24.06 14.78
N ILE A 270 27.56 -23.99 13.72
CA ILE A 270 28.81 -24.74 13.63
C ILE A 270 29.96 -23.75 13.79
N SER A 271 30.80 -23.98 14.80
CA SER A 271 32.04 -23.21 14.97
C SER A 271 32.91 -23.30 13.70
N ARG A 272 33.72 -22.27 13.44
CA ARG A 272 34.61 -22.22 12.26
C ARG A 272 35.48 -23.49 12.12
N ILE A 273 35.92 -24.06 13.24
CA ILE A 273 36.69 -25.32 13.28
C ILE A 273 35.81 -26.52 12.94
N GLY A 274 34.59 -26.61 13.49
CA GLY A 274 33.64 -27.66 13.14
C GLY A 274 33.25 -27.65 11.66
N ARG A 275 33.14 -26.46 11.06
CA ARG A 275 32.83 -26.29 9.62
C ARG A 275 33.97 -26.83 8.74
N LEU A 276 35.22 -26.57 9.13
CA LEU A 276 36.41 -27.08 8.43
C LEU A 276 36.55 -28.61 8.56
N LEU A 277 36.25 -29.16 9.73
CA LEU A 277 36.28 -30.61 9.98
C LEU A 277 35.18 -31.35 9.21
N LEU A 278 33.95 -30.84 9.22
CA LEU A 278 32.82 -31.44 8.49
C LEU A 278 32.94 -31.27 6.96
N LYS A 279 33.68 -30.26 6.48
CA LYS A 279 33.91 -30.03 5.04
C LYS A 279 34.75 -31.16 4.41
N GLY A 280 35.75 -31.70 5.11
CA GLY A 280 36.59 -32.79 4.58
C GLY A 280 37.11 -32.50 3.15
N ARG A 281 36.95 -33.48 2.23
CA ARG A 281 37.16 -33.33 0.77
C ARG A 281 35.85 -33.19 -0.03
N GLY A 282 34.72 -32.94 0.64
CA GLY A 282 33.39 -32.87 0.03
C GLY A 282 33.01 -31.47 -0.48
N PRO A 283 31.83 -31.34 -1.11
CA PRO A 283 31.26 -30.03 -1.48
C PRO A 283 30.96 -29.19 -0.23
N GLU A 284 30.83 -27.86 -0.43
CA GLU A 284 30.57 -26.94 0.70
C GLU A 284 29.26 -27.27 1.43
N LEU A 285 29.33 -27.25 2.77
CA LEU A 285 28.17 -27.48 3.63
C LEU A 285 27.19 -26.31 3.51
N ASN A 286 26.11 -26.51 2.77
CA ASN A 286 25.00 -25.56 2.75
C ASN A 286 24.18 -25.66 4.04
N THR A 287 24.58 -24.86 5.02
CA THR A 287 23.94 -24.77 6.34
C THR A 287 22.83 -23.73 6.38
N MET A 288 22.55 -23.01 5.28
CA MET A 288 21.50 -22.00 5.23
C MET A 288 20.11 -22.63 5.05
N GLU A 289 19.13 -22.04 5.73
CA GLU A 289 17.71 -22.25 5.49
C GLU A 289 17.35 -22.04 4.01
N THR A 290 16.53 -22.93 3.44
CA THR A 290 15.97 -22.69 2.10
C THR A 290 14.76 -21.77 2.19
N GLU A 291 14.36 -21.14 1.08
CA GLU A 291 13.12 -20.34 1.04
C GLU A 291 11.89 -21.11 1.52
N GLY A 292 11.78 -22.41 1.20
CA GLY A 292 10.67 -23.25 1.66
C GLY A 292 10.66 -23.45 3.17
N GLN A 293 11.85 -23.63 3.78
CA GLN A 293 11.98 -23.74 5.23
C GLN A 293 11.68 -22.40 5.93
N MET A 294 12.14 -21.29 5.35
CA MET A 294 11.79 -19.95 5.83
C MET A 294 10.27 -19.74 5.84
N ILE A 295 9.59 -20.13 4.77
CA ILE A 295 8.12 -20.05 4.67
C ILE A 295 7.46 -20.93 5.75
N GLN A 296 7.93 -22.15 5.96
CA GLN A 296 7.41 -23.02 7.00
C GLN A 296 7.61 -22.43 8.41
N ARG A 297 8.70 -21.72 8.65
CA ARG A 297 8.98 -21.05 9.91
C ARG A 297 8.14 -19.78 10.10
N VAL A 298 7.99 -18.96 9.06
CA VAL A 298 7.40 -17.62 9.15
C VAL A 298 5.88 -17.63 8.97
N MET A 299 5.39 -18.48 8.08
CA MET A 299 3.98 -18.49 7.66
C MET A 299 3.43 -19.90 7.42
N PRO A 300 3.55 -20.82 8.41
CA PRO A 300 3.08 -22.20 8.25
C PRO A 300 1.59 -22.28 7.92
N GLU A 301 0.78 -21.34 8.44
CA GLU A 301 -0.68 -21.29 8.21
C GLU A 301 -1.08 -21.04 6.75
N LEU A 302 -0.18 -20.50 5.92
CA LEU A 302 -0.43 -20.23 4.51
C LEU A 302 0.01 -21.39 3.59
N ILE A 303 0.65 -22.43 4.13
CA ILE A 303 1.03 -23.60 3.35
C ILE A 303 -0.22 -24.31 2.84
N GLY A 304 -0.25 -24.60 1.54
CA GLY A 304 -1.40 -25.22 0.87
C GLY A 304 -2.45 -24.21 0.37
N PHE A 305 -2.33 -22.94 0.73
CA PHE A 305 -3.13 -21.88 0.10
C PHE A 305 -2.54 -21.49 -1.24
N LYS A 306 -3.41 -21.21 -2.21
CA LYS A 306 -3.08 -20.59 -3.49
C LYS A 306 -3.62 -19.17 -3.52
N ASN A 307 -3.09 -18.32 -4.40
CA ASN A 307 -3.55 -16.94 -4.59
C ASN A 307 -3.43 -16.09 -3.32
N ILE A 308 -2.28 -16.15 -2.63
CA ILE A 308 -2.05 -15.36 -1.42
C ILE A 308 -2.12 -13.87 -1.78
N LEU A 309 -2.84 -13.11 -0.97
CA LEU A 309 -2.84 -11.65 -1.02
C LEU A 309 -1.81 -11.12 -0.03
N VAL A 310 -0.85 -10.35 -0.53
CA VAL A 310 0.16 -9.69 0.33
C VAL A 310 -0.27 -8.26 0.58
N ILE A 311 -0.17 -7.81 1.82
CA ILE A 311 -0.47 -6.44 2.22
C ILE A 311 0.73 -5.89 2.97
N ASN A 312 1.36 -4.84 2.43
CA ASN A 312 2.47 -4.16 3.10
C ASN A 312 1.93 -2.95 3.86
N ASP A 313 2.14 -2.92 5.19
CA ASP A 313 1.99 -1.70 6.00
C ASP A 313 3.31 -0.92 5.95
N GLU A 314 3.25 0.38 5.69
CA GLU A 314 4.43 1.24 5.45
C GLU A 314 5.27 0.78 4.26
N ALA A 315 4.62 0.54 3.12
CA ALA A 315 5.28 -0.03 1.96
C ALA A 315 6.35 0.88 1.30
N HIS A 316 6.58 2.11 1.83
CA HIS A 316 7.73 2.93 1.42
C HIS A 316 9.07 2.30 1.78
N HIS A 317 9.06 1.29 2.65
CA HIS A 317 10.25 0.50 2.96
C HIS A 317 10.43 -0.73 2.05
N CYS A 318 9.49 -1.01 1.13
CA CYS A 318 9.50 -2.19 0.27
C CYS A 318 9.60 -1.82 -1.21
N TYR A 319 10.83 -1.59 -1.68
CA TYR A 319 11.12 -1.24 -3.07
C TYR A 319 12.27 -2.05 -3.65
N ARG A 320 12.33 -2.07 -4.98
CA ARG A 320 13.46 -2.56 -5.75
C ARG A 320 14.30 -1.36 -6.18
N GLU A 321 15.60 -1.42 -5.88
CA GLU A 321 16.57 -0.43 -6.33
C GLU A 321 16.70 -0.42 -7.86
N LYS A 322 16.91 0.75 -8.47
CA LYS A 322 17.30 0.81 -9.89
C LYS A 322 18.71 0.25 -10.07
N PRO A 323 18.93 -0.63 -11.06
CA PRO A 323 20.28 -0.84 -11.56
C PRO A 323 20.87 0.50 -12.03
N GLU A 324 22.14 0.76 -11.71
CA GLU A 324 22.95 1.87 -12.26
C GLU A 324 22.68 3.30 -11.75
N THR A 325 22.12 3.47 -10.55
CA THR A 325 22.05 4.82 -9.96
C THR A 325 23.37 5.28 -9.34
N GLN A 326 24.02 6.28 -9.96
CA GLN A 326 25.16 7.04 -9.40
C GLN A 326 24.80 7.81 -8.11
N ASP A 327 23.52 7.86 -7.74
CA ASP A 327 23.00 8.58 -6.58
C ASP A 327 23.66 8.17 -5.26
N ILE A 328 23.98 6.88 -5.06
CA ILE A 328 24.61 6.39 -3.83
C ILE A 328 26.11 6.73 -3.78
N GLU A 329 26.77 6.79 -4.94
CA GLU A 329 28.19 7.15 -5.01
C GLU A 329 28.43 8.62 -4.64
N ASN A 330 27.43 9.47 -4.88
CA ASN A 330 27.45 10.88 -4.55
C ASN A 330 27.13 11.19 -3.07
N LEU A 331 26.58 10.22 -2.31
CA LEU A 331 26.34 10.38 -0.87
C LEU A 331 27.64 10.21 -0.08
N LYS A 332 27.82 11.00 0.99
CA LYS A 332 29.00 10.97 1.86
C LYS A 332 28.60 10.78 3.32
N GLY A 333 29.48 10.15 4.11
CA GLY A 333 29.31 10.02 5.55
C GLY A 333 28.07 9.21 5.94
N GLU A 334 27.33 9.71 6.93
CA GLU A 334 26.16 9.05 7.54
C GLU A 334 25.03 8.80 6.54
N ASP A 335 24.80 9.71 5.58
CA ASP A 335 23.77 9.59 4.55
C ASP A 335 23.96 8.35 3.67
N LYS A 336 25.22 8.00 3.36
CA LYS A 336 25.55 6.82 2.55
C LYS A 336 25.26 5.53 3.32
N GLU A 337 25.63 5.49 4.59
CA GLU A 337 25.38 4.33 5.46
C GLU A 337 23.88 4.14 5.75
N GLU A 338 23.11 5.22 5.87
CA GLU A 338 21.65 5.13 5.96
C GLU A 338 21.02 4.62 4.67
N ALA A 339 21.38 5.18 3.51
CA ALA A 339 20.87 4.72 2.22
C ALA A 339 21.17 3.24 1.97
N LYS A 340 22.38 2.78 2.30
CA LYS A 340 22.77 1.38 2.19
C LYS A 340 21.92 0.47 3.09
N ARG A 341 21.73 0.83 4.37
CA ARG A 341 20.87 0.09 5.30
C ARG A 341 19.42 0.02 4.82
N ASN A 342 18.90 1.12 4.30
CA ASN A 342 17.55 1.19 3.74
C ASN A 342 17.40 0.27 2.51
N ASN A 343 18.38 0.27 1.60
CA ASN A 343 18.37 -0.61 0.42
C ASN A 343 18.50 -2.09 0.80
N GLU A 344 19.34 -2.42 1.79
CA GLU A 344 19.43 -3.80 2.33
C GLU A 344 18.11 -4.28 2.95
N ALA A 345 17.46 -3.42 3.74
CA ALA A 345 16.15 -3.71 4.33
C ALA A 345 15.06 -3.89 3.26
N ALA A 346 15.01 -2.98 2.27
CA ALA A 346 14.06 -3.03 1.17
C ALA A 346 14.26 -4.29 0.31
N ARG A 347 15.51 -4.66 0.03
CA ARG A 347 15.87 -5.87 -0.69
C ARG A 347 15.44 -7.13 0.07
N LEU A 348 15.65 -7.18 1.39
CA LEU A 348 15.19 -8.30 2.22
C LEU A 348 13.67 -8.43 2.18
N TRP A 349 12.96 -7.30 2.25
CA TRP A 349 11.50 -7.28 2.22
C TRP A 349 10.95 -7.80 0.90
N ILE A 350 11.37 -7.21 -0.22
CA ILE A 350 10.84 -7.59 -1.54
C ILE A 350 11.24 -9.02 -1.94
N SER A 351 12.47 -9.45 -1.65
CA SER A 351 12.91 -10.83 -1.92
C SER A 351 12.13 -11.87 -1.10
N GLY A 352 11.72 -11.52 0.12
CA GLY A 352 10.81 -12.34 0.91
C GLY A 352 9.45 -12.52 0.22
N ILE A 353 8.86 -11.46 -0.32
CA ILE A 353 7.58 -11.54 -1.06
C ILE A 353 7.74 -12.37 -2.34
N GLU A 354 8.84 -12.21 -3.06
CA GLU A 354 9.13 -12.99 -4.26
C GLU A 354 9.31 -14.47 -3.94
N ALA A 355 9.97 -14.81 -2.83
CA ALA A 355 10.06 -16.19 -2.35
C ALA A 355 8.68 -16.78 -2.07
N VAL A 356 7.78 -16.01 -1.45
CA VAL A 356 6.38 -16.43 -1.24
C VAL A 356 5.67 -16.64 -2.57
N LYS A 357 5.87 -15.77 -3.56
CA LYS A 357 5.31 -15.97 -4.90
C LYS A 357 5.82 -17.23 -5.57
N ARG A 358 7.12 -17.50 -5.51
CA ARG A 358 7.75 -18.70 -6.11
C ARG A 358 7.30 -20.00 -5.45
N LYS A 359 7.05 -20.00 -4.14
CA LYS A 359 6.76 -21.22 -3.37
C LYS A 359 5.28 -21.49 -3.12
N LEU A 360 4.48 -20.46 -2.87
CA LEU A 360 3.05 -20.59 -2.53
C LEU A 360 2.12 -19.93 -3.57
N GLY A 361 2.61 -18.96 -4.33
CA GLY A 361 1.84 -18.19 -5.29
C GLY A 361 1.20 -16.95 -4.67
N VAL A 362 1.61 -15.78 -5.15
CA VAL A 362 1.05 -14.47 -4.78
C VAL A 362 0.20 -13.96 -5.92
N LYS A 363 -1.04 -13.60 -5.61
CA LYS A 363 -1.98 -13.03 -6.57
C LYS A 363 -1.69 -11.54 -6.83
N MET A 364 -1.59 -10.79 -5.75
CA MET A 364 -1.49 -9.34 -5.76
C MET A 364 -0.82 -8.87 -4.48
N VAL A 365 -0.06 -7.78 -4.56
CA VAL A 365 0.48 -7.05 -3.42
C VAL A 365 -0.26 -5.72 -3.32
N TYR A 366 -0.85 -5.44 -2.16
CA TYR A 366 -1.42 -4.13 -1.85
C TYR A 366 -0.46 -3.37 -0.94
N ASP A 367 0.03 -2.25 -1.44
CA ASP A 367 1.00 -1.40 -0.77
C ASP A 367 0.29 -0.21 -0.11
N LEU A 368 0.26 -0.16 1.21
CA LEU A 368 -0.38 0.93 1.95
C LEU A 368 0.68 1.80 2.62
N SER A 369 0.65 3.10 2.35
CA SER A 369 1.58 4.07 2.95
C SER A 369 1.04 5.49 2.93
N ALA A 370 1.48 6.31 3.88
CA ALA A 370 1.21 7.74 3.89
C ALA A 370 2.16 8.53 2.98
N THR A 371 3.34 7.98 2.72
CA THR A 371 4.52 8.71 2.29
C THR A 371 5.10 8.11 1.01
N PRO A 372 4.62 8.52 -0.17
CA PRO A 372 5.30 8.22 -1.41
C PRO A 372 6.49 9.17 -1.56
N PHE A 373 7.57 8.92 -0.84
CA PHE A 373 8.80 9.71 -1.00
C PHE A 373 9.68 9.13 -2.10
N PHE A 374 10.46 10.02 -2.73
CA PHE A 374 11.71 9.65 -3.37
C PHE A 374 12.73 9.42 -2.25
N LEU A 375 13.05 8.16 -1.96
CA LEU A 375 14.13 7.86 -1.01
C LEU A 375 15.45 8.13 -1.74
N ARG A 376 16.28 9.04 -1.22
CA ARG A 376 17.62 9.28 -1.77
C ARG A 376 18.38 7.95 -1.83
N GLY A 377 18.93 7.62 -3.00
CA GLY A 377 19.60 6.34 -3.26
C GLY A 377 18.68 5.17 -3.68
N SER A 378 17.36 5.35 -3.75
CA SER A 378 16.45 4.33 -4.32
C SER A 378 16.33 4.40 -5.84
N GLY A 379 16.66 5.55 -6.45
CA GLY A 379 16.62 5.79 -7.88
C GLY A 379 15.23 5.90 -8.52
N ARG A 380 14.14 5.74 -7.77
CA ARG A 380 12.75 5.88 -8.23
C ARG A 380 11.87 6.45 -7.13
N TYR A 381 10.71 6.96 -7.53
CA TYR A 381 9.59 7.03 -6.59
C TYR A 381 9.24 5.62 -6.12
N VAL A 382 9.15 5.44 -4.81
CA VAL A 382 8.87 4.14 -4.19
C VAL A 382 7.43 3.66 -4.45
N PHE A 383 6.60 4.52 -5.05
CA PHE A 383 5.15 4.40 -5.01
C PHE A 383 4.44 4.63 -6.34
N PHE A 384 4.99 4.22 -7.49
CA PHE A 384 4.25 4.26 -8.75
C PHE A 384 4.54 3.06 -9.66
#